data_AF-A0A2V5RVR2-F1
#
_entry.id   AF-A0A2V5RVR2-F1
#
_cell.length_a   1.000
_cell.length_b   1.000
_cell.length_c   1.000
_cell.angle_alpha   90.00
_cell.angle_beta   90.00
_cell.angle_gamma   90.00
#
_symmetry.space_group_name_H-M   'P 1'
#
loop_
_entity.id
_entity.type
_entity.pdbx_description
1 polymer ?
#
loop_
_entity_poly.entity_id
_entity_poly.type
_entity_poly.pdbx_seq_one_letter_code
_entity_poly.pdbx_strand_id
1 'polypeptide(L)' 'MTIETLRQVPLFESLDDAAAKKLCELLETLDCKTGTFLFRAGDAGDAMYVIEHGKVRICVRATDGHEVTLTE' A
#
# COMPACT_ATOMS: atom_id res chain seq x y z
N MET A 1 -10.61 -1.24 -7.61
CA MET A 1 -10.38 0.19 -7.31
C MET A 1 -10.92 1.10 -8.41
N THR A 2 -11.65 2.17 -8.05
CA THR A 2 -12.21 3.19 -8.98
C THR A 2 -11.31 4.44 -9.06
N ILE A 3 -11.54 5.30 -10.05
CA ILE A 3 -10.82 6.58 -10.18
C ILE A 3 -11.07 7.48 -8.96
N GLU A 4 -12.30 7.51 -8.45
CA GLU A 4 -12.65 8.36 -7.29
C GLU A 4 -11.94 7.92 -6.02
N THR A 5 -11.82 6.59 -5.81
CA THR A 5 -11.12 6.02 -4.64
C THR A 5 -9.62 6.22 -4.74
N LEU A 6 -9.04 6.07 -5.94
CA LEU A 6 -7.63 6.37 -6.17
C LEU A 6 -7.29 7.82 -5.85
N ARG A 7 -8.17 8.77 -6.19
CA ARG A 7 -8.01 10.20 -5.88
C ARG A 7 -8.13 10.55 -4.39
N GLN A 8 -8.64 9.65 -3.55
CA GLN A 8 -8.63 9.85 -2.10
C GLN A 8 -7.22 9.70 -1.51
N VAL A 9 -6.30 9.04 -2.24
CA VAL A 9 -4.90 8.94 -1.83
C VAL A 9 -4.22 10.28 -2.18
N PRO A 10 -3.66 11.01 -1.19
CA PRO A 10 -3.07 12.33 -1.43
C PRO A 10 -2.00 12.35 -2.53
N LEU A 11 -1.29 11.23 -2.73
CA LEU A 11 -0.30 11.08 -3.77
C LEU A 11 -0.88 11.20 -5.20
N PHE A 12 -2.16 10.86 -5.38
CA PHE A 12 -2.82 10.75 -6.69
C PHE A 12 -3.97 11.75 -6.88
N GLU A 13 -4.20 12.66 -5.92
CA GLU A 13 -5.33 13.60 -5.94
C GLU A 13 -5.32 14.53 -7.16
N SER A 14 -4.12 14.88 -7.65
CA SER A 14 -3.91 15.85 -8.73
C SER A 14 -3.89 15.24 -10.13
N LEU A 15 -4.08 13.92 -10.25
CA LEU A 15 -4.13 13.25 -11.55
C LEU A 15 -5.40 13.63 -12.31
N ASP A 16 -5.23 13.99 -13.59
CA ASP A 16 -6.36 14.15 -14.50
C ASP A 16 -7.08 12.81 -14.77
N ASP A 17 -8.26 12.86 -15.40
CA ASP A 17 -9.09 11.67 -15.60
C ASP A 17 -8.40 10.61 -16.47
N ALA A 18 -7.60 11.03 -17.47
CA ALA A 18 -6.92 10.12 -18.37
C ALA A 18 -5.76 9.40 -17.67
N ALA A 19 -4.96 10.13 -16.90
CA ALA A 19 -3.87 9.59 -16.10
C ALA A 19 -4.39 8.68 -14.99
N ALA A 20 -5.44 9.09 -14.28
CA ALA A 20 -6.04 8.28 -13.23
C ALA A 20 -6.66 6.99 -13.79
N LYS A 21 -7.34 7.05 -14.94
CA LYS A 21 -7.85 5.86 -15.62
C LYS A 21 -6.73 4.90 -16.00
N LYS A 22 -5.65 5.42 -16.59
CA LYS A 22 -4.49 4.60 -16.97
C LYS A 22 -3.82 3.96 -15.74
N LEU A 23 -3.74 4.68 -14.63
CA LEU A 23 -3.21 4.13 -13.39
C LEU A 23 -4.14 3.02 -12.84
N CYS A 24 -5.46 3.22 -12.84
CA CYS A 24 -6.43 2.17 -12.49
C CYS A 24 -6.27 0.91 -13.35
N GLU A 25 -5.95 1.04 -14.64
CA GLU A 25 -5.72 -0.10 -15.55
C GLU A 25 -4.37 -0.82 -15.30
N LEU A 26 -3.40 -0.15 -14.69
CA LEU A 26 -2.09 -0.73 -14.35
C LEU A 26 -2.05 -1.37 -12.96
N LEU A 27 -3.06 -1.13 -12.14
CA LEU A 27 -3.12 -1.65 -10.78
C LEU A 27 -3.60 -3.09 -10.78
N GLU A 28 -2.98 -3.91 -9.94
CA GLU A 28 -3.36 -5.29 -9.71
C GLU A 28 -4.00 -5.45 -8.33
N THR A 29 -5.08 -6.22 -8.26
CA THR A 29 -5.73 -6.55 -6.99
C THR A 29 -4.98 -7.67 -6.30
N LEU A 30 -4.59 -7.46 -5.04
CA LEU A 30 -3.93 -8.45 -4.21
C LEU A 30 -4.75 -8.74 -2.95
N ASP A 31 -5.37 -9.93 -2.90
CA ASP A 31 -6.07 -10.42 -1.73
C ASP A 31 -5.10 -11.10 -0.75
N CYS A 32 -5.08 -10.63 0.49
CA CYS A 32 -4.21 -11.16 1.54
C CYS A 32 -5.02 -11.67 2.73
N LYS A 33 -4.60 -12.79 3.30
CA LYS A 33 -5.15 -13.30 4.56
C LYS A 33 -4.48 -12.62 5.74
N THR A 34 -5.19 -12.54 6.88
CA THR A 34 -4.60 -12.08 8.14
C THR A 34 -3.30 -12.83 8.45
N GLY A 35 -2.25 -12.08 8.80
CA GLY A 35 -0.92 -12.62 9.08
C GLY A 35 -0.02 -12.79 7.85
N THR A 36 -0.50 -12.45 6.64
CA THR A 36 0.35 -12.41 5.44
C THR A 36 1.32 -11.23 5.54
N PHE A 37 2.61 -11.50 5.33
CA PHE A 37 3.62 -10.45 5.19
C PHE A 37 3.67 -9.99 3.74
N LEU A 38 3.41 -8.70 3.48
CA LEU A 38 3.52 -8.11 2.14
C LEU A 38 4.98 -7.95 1.71
N PHE A 39 5.83 -7.46 2.62
CA PHE A 39 7.27 -7.34 2.45
C PHE A 39 7.94 -7.19 3.82
N ARG A 40 9.26 -7.31 3.85
CA ARG A 40 10.10 -7.15 5.05
C ARG A 40 11.08 -5.99 4.87
N ALA A 41 11.50 -5.42 6.00
CA ALA A 41 12.54 -4.39 5.99
C ALA A 41 13.83 -4.95 5.38
N GLY A 42 14.35 -4.28 4.36
CA GLY A 42 15.54 -4.69 3.61
C GLY A 42 15.25 -5.44 2.32
N ASP A 43 13.99 -5.81 2.05
CA ASP A 43 13.60 -6.34 0.74
C ASP A 43 13.76 -5.25 -0.32
N ALA A 44 14.03 -5.67 -1.56
CA ALA A 44 14.10 -4.75 -2.68
C ALA A 44 12.72 -4.10 -2.89
N GLY A 45 12.68 -2.77 -2.95
CA GLY A 45 11.44 -2.03 -3.22
C GLY A 45 11.11 -2.04 -4.70
N ASP A 46 10.17 -2.88 -5.12
CA ASP A 46 9.69 -3.00 -6.49
C ASP A 46 8.20 -2.69 -6.67
N ALA A 47 7.44 -2.58 -5.57
CA ALA A 47 6.01 -2.36 -5.57
C ALA A 47 5.54 -1.29 -4.58
N MET A 48 4.41 -0.67 -4.89
CA MET A 48 3.64 0.20 -4.00
C MET A 48 2.24 -0.39 -3.84
N TYR A 49 1.72 -0.40 -2.61
CA TYR A 49 0.40 -0.94 -2.30
C TYR A 49 -0.55 0.18 -1.88
N VAL A 50 -1.79 0.09 -2.34
CA VAL A 50 -2.92 0.93 -1.89
C VAL A 50 -3.93 0.02 -1.23
N ILE A 51 -4.31 0.34 0.01
CA ILE A 51 -5.25 -0.49 0.78
C ILE A 51 -6.66 -0.12 0.37
N GLU A 52 -7.31 -0.97 -0.42
CA GLU A 52 -8.72 -0.80 -0.80
C GLU A 52 -9.67 -1.18 0.36
N HIS A 53 -9.35 -2.26 1.08
CA HIS A 53 -10.11 -2.70 2.24
C HIS A 53 -9.24 -3.46 3.25
N GLY A 54 -9.56 -3.33 4.53
CA GLY A 54 -8.82 -3.97 5.63
C GLY A 54 -7.81 -3.05 6.29
N LYS A 55 -6.85 -3.65 7.01
CA LYS A 55 -5.79 -2.93 7.72
C LYS A 55 -4.47 -3.66 7.58
N VAL A 56 -3.38 -2.91 7.54
CA VAL A 56 -2.02 -3.46 7.55
C VAL A 56 -1.26 -2.84 8.72
N ARG A 57 -0.43 -3.65 9.37
CA ARG A 57 0.47 -3.18 10.41
C ARG A 57 1.86 -3.03 9.84
N ILE A 58 2.44 -1.84 9.96
CA ILE A 58 3.84 -1.61 9.62
C ILE A 58 4.64 -1.64 10.91
N CYS A 59 5.60 -2.56 10.99
CA CYS A 59 6.51 -2.69 12.13
C CYS A 59 7.98 -2.67 11.68
N VAL A 60 8.84 -2.18 12.55
CA VAL A 60 10.30 -2.27 12.42
C VAL A 60 10.87 -2.99 13.62
N ARG A 61 11.96 -3.72 13.41
CA ARG A 61 12.67 -4.37 14.50
C ARG A 61 13.75 -3.43 15.03
N ALA A 62 13.63 -3.07 16.31
CA ALA A 62 14.64 -2.27 17.00
C ALA A 62 15.93 -3.08 17.21
N THR A 63 17.02 -2.37 17.48
CA THR A 63 18.38 -2.95 17.64
C THR A 63 18.52 -3.85 18.87
N ASP A 64 17.65 -3.67 19.86
CA ASP A 64 17.54 -4.50 21.07
C ASP A 64 16.56 -5.68 20.90
N GLY A 65 15.99 -5.85 19.69
CA GLY A 65 15.23 -7.03 19.29
C GLY A 65 13.71 -6.93 19.42
N HIS A 66 13.16 -5.85 19.99
CA HIS A 66 11.71 -5.65 20.08
C HIS A 66 11.11 -5.12 18.76
N GLU A 67 9.83 -5.41 18.51
CA GLU A 67 9.09 -4.82 17.39
C GLU A 67 8.46 -3.50 17.81
N VAL A 68 8.67 -2.47 17.01
CA VAL A 68 8.01 -1.17 17.13
C VAL A 68 7.00 -1.05 16.00
N THR A 69 5.71 -0.87 16.34
CA THR A 69 4.66 -0.56 15.38
C THR A 69 4.74 0.92 15.00
N LEU A 70 4.81 1.20 13.69
CA LEU A 70 4.82 2.56 13.15
C LEU A 70 3.40 3.05 12.85
N THR A 71 2.54 2.19 12.31
CA THR A 71 1.14 2.51 12.00
C THR A 71 0.28 1.24 11.86
N GLU A 72 -1.03 1.37 12.11
CA GLU A 72 -2.08 0.33 12.00
C GLU A 72 -3.38 0.87 11.40
#